data_AF-A0A241VTB0-F1
#
_entry.id   AF-A0A241VTB0-F1
#
_cell.length_a   1.000
_cell.length_b   1.000
_cell.length_c   1.000
_cell.angle_alpha   90.00
_cell.angle_beta   90.00
_cell.angle_gamma   90.00
#
_symmetry.space_group_name_H-M   'P 1'
#
loop_
_entity.id
_entity.type
_entity.pdbx_description
1 polymer ?
#
loop_
_entity_poly.entity_id
_entity_poly.type
_entity_poly.pdbx_seq_one_letter_code
_entity_poly.pdbx_strand_id
1 'polypeptide(L)' 'CNADFFHASAYHFMDIATKLFTPIFVMSRVTGWAAHVMEQRADNRIIRPSADYTGPELRKVVPIAERSAA' A
#
# COMPACT_ATOMS: atom_id res chain seq x y z
N CYS A 1 22.60 -3.08 0.95
CA CYS A 1 22.01 -1.73 0.81
C CYS A 1 20.94 -1.79 -0.29
N ASN A 2 19.84 -1.06 -0.13
CA ASN A 2 18.82 -0.90 -1.19
C ASN A 2 19.16 0.33 -2.05
N ALA A 3 18.42 0.53 -3.14
CA ALA A 3 18.63 1.65 -4.05
C ALA A 3 18.36 3.01 -3.37
N ASP A 4 17.41 3.04 -2.43
CA ASP A 4 17.02 4.27 -1.71
C ASP A 4 18.18 4.89 -0.91
N PHE A 5 19.10 4.05 -0.39
CA PHE A 5 20.30 4.51 0.30
C PHE A 5 21.20 5.39 -0.61
N PHE A 6 21.36 5.01 -1.88
CA PHE A 6 22.17 5.76 -2.83
C PHE A 6 21.39 6.92 -3.46
N HIS A 7 20.08 6.77 -3.67
CA HIS A 7 19.22 7.83 -4.20
C HIS A 7 19.14 9.04 -3.25
N ALA A 8 19.11 8.80 -1.93
CA ALA A 8 19.08 9.88 -0.95
C ALA A 8 20.29 10.81 -1.08
N SER A 9 21.50 10.26 -1.19
CA SER A 9 22.73 11.04 -1.42
C SER A 9 22.72 11.73 -2.78
N ALA A 10 22.28 11.04 -3.84
CA ALA A 10 22.20 11.62 -5.18
C ALA A 10 21.23 12.81 -5.24
N TYR A 11 20.03 12.70 -4.67
CA TYR A 11 19.08 13.81 -4.61
C TYR A 11 19.57 14.96 -3.72
N HIS A 12 20.29 14.64 -2.64
CA HIS A 12 20.92 15.65 -1.79
C HIS A 12 21.99 16.45 -2.54
N PHE A 13 22.83 15.79 -3.35
CA PHE A 13 23.82 16.45 -4.21
C PHE A 13 23.21 17.28 -5.35
N MET A 14 21.91 17.13 -5.63
CA MET A 14 21.17 17.93 -6.60
C MET A 14 20.35 19.05 -5.95
N ASP A 15 20.59 19.34 -4.66
CA ASP A 15 19.87 20.36 -3.86
C ASP A 15 18.35 20.17 -3.83
N ILE A 16 17.89 18.93 -3.98
CA ILE A 16 16.47 18.60 -3.91
C ILE A 16 16.06 18.48 -2.45
N ALA A 17 15.01 19.21 -2.06
CA ALA A 17 14.46 19.10 -0.71
C ALA A 17 14.01 17.65 -0.42
N THR A 18 14.39 17.10 0.74
CA THR A 18 14.07 15.71 1.14
C THR A 18 12.58 15.37 1.05
N LYS A 19 11.71 16.36 1.29
CA LYS A 19 10.25 16.23 1.17
C LYS A 19 9.78 15.90 -0.26
N LEU A 20 10.62 16.12 -1.27
CA LEU A 20 10.34 15.87 -2.69
C LEU A 20 10.86 14.52 -3.21
N PHE A 21 11.57 13.74 -2.40
CA PHE A 21 12.12 12.45 -2.83
C PHE A 21 11.02 11.46 -3.23
N THR A 22 9.93 11.40 -2.45
CA THR A 22 8.79 10.51 -2.74
C THR A 22 8.00 10.92 -4.00
N PRO A 23 7.71 12.20 -4.27
CA PRO A 23 7.17 12.62 -5.57
C PRO A 23 8.03 12.23 -6.78
N ILE A 24 9.36 12.37 -6.70
CA ILE A 24 10.25 12.02 -7.82
C ILE A 24 10.20 10.52 -8.12
N PHE A 25 10.12 9.70 -7.08
CA PHE A 25 9.91 8.26 -7.24
C PHE A 25 8.62 7.96 -8.01
N VAL A 26 7.51 8.62 -7.65
CA VAL A 26 6.21 8.44 -8.33
C VAL A 26 6.28 8.86 -9.80
N MET A 27 6.94 9.99 -10.10
CA MET A 27 7.10 10.47 -11.48
C MET A 27 7.84 9.46 -12.36
N SER A 28 8.85 8.77 -11.82
CA SER A 28 9.53 7.70 -12.54
C SER A 28 8.64 6.44 -12.64
N ARG A 29 8.03 6.03 -11.53
CA ARG A 29 7.33 4.73 -11.41
C ARG A 29 6.00 4.66 -12.14
N VAL A 30 5.38 5.81 -12.45
CA VAL A 30 4.12 5.86 -13.22
C VAL A 30 4.22 5.10 -14.54
N THR A 31 5.39 5.09 -15.18
CA THR A 31 5.63 4.37 -16.44
C THR A 31 5.48 2.84 -16.26
N GLY A 32 6.11 2.28 -15.23
CA GLY A 32 6.01 0.85 -14.90
C GLY A 32 4.62 0.46 -14.40
N TRP A 33 3.95 1.32 -13.62
CA TRP A 33 2.57 1.08 -13.23
C TRP A 33 1.63 1.06 -14.43
N ALA A 34 1.78 2.01 -15.36
CA ALA A 34 0.98 2.03 -16.59
C ALA A 34 1.21 0.78 -17.44
N ALA A 35 2.48 0.34 -17.59
CA ALA A 35 2.80 -0.90 -18.29
C ALA A 35 2.12 -2.11 -17.66
N HIS A 36 2.24 -2.30 -16.34
CA HIS A 36 1.58 -3.41 -15.65
C HIS A 36 0.04 -3.33 -15.71
N VAL A 37 -0.54 -2.12 -15.70
CA VAL A 37 -1.99 -1.96 -15.91
C VAL A 37 -2.39 -2.41 -17.33
N MET A 38 -1.58 -2.09 -18.34
CA MET A 38 -1.84 -2.53 -19.72
C MET A 38 -1.70 -4.05 -19.86
N GLU A 39 -0.65 -4.64 -19.27
CA GLU A 39 -0.45 -6.10 -19.22
C GLU A 39 -1.62 -6.80 -18.53
N GLN A 40 -2.02 -6.30 -17.36
CA GLN A 40 -3.16 -6.84 -16.60
C GLN A 40 -4.47 -6.73 -17.39
N ARG A 41 -4.66 -5.66 -18.17
CA ARG A 41 -5.86 -5.52 -19.03
C ARG A 41 -5.84 -6.48 -20.23
N ALA A 42 -4.66 -6.87 -20.72
CA ALA A 42 -4.52 -7.81 -21.82
C ALA A 42 -4.86 -9.25 -21.39
N ASP A 43 -4.49 -9.66 -20.17
CA ASP A 43 -4.84 -10.95 -19.56
C ASP A 43 -5.61 -10.76 -18.24
N ASN A 44 -6.87 -10.33 -18.38
CA ASN A 44 -7.65 -9.70 -17.31
C ASN A 44 -8.21 -10.67 -16.25
N ARG A 45 -7.33 -11.15 -15.36
CA ARG A 45 -7.71 -11.96 -14.20
C ARG A 45 -7.77 -11.16 -12.91
N ILE A 46 -8.94 -11.04 -12.30
CA ILE A 46 -9.09 -10.34 -11.02
C ILE A 46 -8.36 -11.06 -9.87
N ILE A 47 -7.62 -10.29 -9.08
CA ILE A 47 -6.99 -10.76 -7.84
C ILE A 47 -8.06 -10.75 -6.74
N ARG A 48 -8.41 -11.92 -6.20
CA ARG A 48 -9.33 -12.08 -5.06
C ARG A 48 -8.62 -12.83 -3.93
N PRO A 49 -7.96 -12.12 -3.00
CA PRO A 49 -7.41 -12.76 -1.82
C PRO A 49 -8.54 -13.23 -0.90
N SER A 50 -8.34 -14.38 -0.26
CA SER A 50 -9.17 -14.88 0.83
C SER A 50 -8.42 -14.72 2.14
N ALA A 51 -9.15 -14.69 3.25
CA ALA A 51 -8.58 -14.67 4.58
C ALA A 51 -9.21 -15.78 5.43
N ASP A 52 -8.39 -16.41 6.27
CA ASP A 52 -8.86 -17.37 7.25
C ASP A 52 -9.44 -16.63 8.46
N TYR A 53 -10.66 -17.01 8.84
CA TYR A 53 -11.30 -16.44 10.02
C TYR A 53 -10.78 -17.12 11.29
N THR A 54 -10.06 -16.35 12.12
CA THR A 54 -9.59 -16.78 13.46
C THR A 54 -10.27 -16.00 14.59
N GLY A 55 -11.38 -15.32 14.27
CA GLY A 55 -12.17 -14.58 15.24
C GLY A 55 -13.11 -15.47 16.07
N PRO A 56 -13.85 -14.87 17.01
CA PRO A 56 -14.81 -15.60 17.83
C PRO A 56 -15.98 -16.13 16.99
N GLU A 57 -16.52 -17.29 17.39
CA GLU A 57 -17.76 -17.84 16.84
C GLU A 57 -18.95 -16.87 16.95
N LEU A 58 -20.09 -17.22 16.35
CA LEU A 58 -21.32 -16.41 16.36
C LEU A 58 -21.68 -15.94 17.79
N ARG A 59 -21.67 -14.62 18.00
CA ARG A 59 -22.02 -14.01 19.30
C ARG A 59 -23.43 -13.43 19.25
N LYS A 60 -24.20 -13.65 20.33
CA LYS A 60 -25.47 -12.96 20.54
C LYS A 60 -25.21 -11.50 20.87
N VAL A 61 -25.96 -10.60 20.24
CA VAL A 61 -25.88 -9.17 20.51
C VAL A 61 -26.59 -8.88 21.84
N VAL A 62 -25.83 -8.47 22.85
CA VAL A 62 -26.39 -8.02 24.13
C VAL A 62 -27.04 -6.64 23.93
N PRO A 63 -28.27 -6.37 24.44
CA PRO A 63 -28.88 -5.04 24.41
C PRO A 63 -27.95 -3.98 24.99
N ILE A 64 -27.93 -2.77 24.42
CA ILE A 64 -26.95 -1.73 24.81
C ILE A 64 -27.01 -1.40 26.31
N ALA A 65 -28.19 -1.42 26.91
CA ALA A 65 -28.40 -1.16 28.34
C ALA A 65 -27.79 -2.24 29.26
N GLU A 66 -27.55 -3.44 28.73
CA GLU A 66 -27.00 -4.60 29.45
C GLU A 66 -25.51 -4.83 29.13
N ARG A 67 -24.92 -4.03 28.25
CA ARG A 67 -23.48 -4.04 28.02
C ARG A 67 -22.83 -3.31 29.19
N SER A 68 -22.19 -4.03 30.10
CA SER A 68 -21.36 -3.40 31.12
C SER A 68 -20.25 -2.60 30.44
N ALA A 69 -20.11 -1.33 30.79
CA ALA A 69 -18.97 -0.51 30.43
C ALA A 69 -17.72 -1.17 31.03
N ALA A 70 -16.96 -1.83 30.17
CA ALA A 70 -15.56 -2.19 30.44
C ALA A 70 -14.70 -0.97 30.11
#